data_AF-A0A367Y9L8-F1
#
_entry.id   AF-A0A367Y9L8-F1
#
_cell.length_a   1.000
_cell.length_b   1.000
_cell.length_c   1.000
_cell.angle_alpha   90.00
_cell.angle_beta   90.00
_cell.angle_gamma   90.00
#
_symmetry.space_group_name_H-M   'P 1'
#
loop_
_entity.id
_entity.type
_entity.pdbx_description
1 polymer ?
#
loop_
_entity_poly.entity_id
_entity_poly.type
_entity_poly.pdbx_seq_one_letter_code
_entity_poly.pdbx_strand_id
1 'polypeptide(L)'
;MSSHLLKRITPRLHSIPYATLDYFRNSVGFSFRLSPVPTSPDDLDYIHNALNNLAPIDVFKTLYRKEAGFFVNMIFSPCRDETWYGLLSKHSPDPLQYESDTSGESPETPTIIDSLAPEVATKYTKSKKELLIANLDKIIAIPRYEYIKGNKEFAEDKVELQFKHGLGSPTFKGRYSFTYATGSEPIIYCYFGPGEKPIENLQSLRRDIRHNFTMFYKFDQLTITPEVDFKFLKGHINI
;
A
#
# COMPACT_ATOMS: atom_id res chain seq x y z
N MET A 1 8.70 59.82 -5.06
CA MET A 1 7.78 58.78 -4.57
C MET A 1 8.26 57.44 -5.12
N SER A 2 8.81 56.60 -4.24
CA SER A 2 9.47 55.33 -4.59
C SER A 2 8.42 54.23 -4.76
N SER A 3 8.23 53.72 -5.98
CA SER A 3 7.47 52.49 -6.20
C SER A 3 8.41 51.29 -6.08
N HIS A 4 8.52 50.77 -4.85
CA HIS A 4 9.11 49.45 -4.65
C HIS A 4 8.17 48.39 -5.21
N LEU A 5 8.34 48.08 -6.50
CA LEU A 5 7.85 46.83 -7.08
C LEU A 5 8.54 45.68 -6.34
N LEU A 6 7.81 45.07 -5.40
CA LEU A 6 8.14 43.76 -4.87
C LEU A 6 8.24 42.80 -6.06
N LYS A 7 9.47 42.50 -6.49
CA LYS A 7 9.73 41.38 -7.39
C LYS A 7 9.16 40.15 -6.70
N ARG A 8 8.11 39.58 -7.29
CA ARG A 8 7.65 38.22 -6.98
C ARG A 8 8.87 37.33 -7.15
N ILE A 9 9.47 36.92 -6.04
CA ILE A 9 10.43 35.82 -6.01
C ILE A 9 9.56 34.59 -6.26
N THR A 10 9.39 34.22 -7.52
CA THR A 10 8.97 32.86 -7.86
C THR A 10 10.03 31.94 -7.25
N PRO A 11 9.68 31.02 -6.34
CA PRO A 11 10.64 30.04 -5.88
C PRO A 11 11.12 29.30 -7.13
N ARG A 12 12.41 29.41 -7.43
CA ARG A 12 13.05 28.54 -8.41
C ARG A 12 12.81 27.13 -7.88
N LEU A 13 11.91 26.37 -8.53
CA LEU A 13 11.78 24.94 -8.27
C LEU A 13 13.18 24.37 -8.42
N HIS A 14 13.77 23.92 -7.31
CA HIS A 14 14.93 23.06 -7.37
C HIS A 14 14.53 21.88 -8.27
N SER A 15 15.24 21.71 -9.38
CA SER A 15 15.12 20.53 -10.23
C SER A 15 15.28 19.32 -9.34
N ILE A 16 14.26 18.46 -9.31
CA ILE A 16 14.32 17.23 -8.53
C ILE A 16 15.49 16.40 -9.05
N PRO A 17 16.40 15.91 -8.17
CA PRO A 17 17.55 15.12 -8.61
C PRO A 17 17.12 13.94 -9.49
N TYR A 18 17.87 13.65 -10.54
CA TYR A 18 17.59 12.52 -11.44
C TYR A 18 17.49 11.17 -10.70
N ALA A 19 18.28 11.02 -9.62
CA ALA A 19 18.20 9.86 -8.75
C ALA A 19 16.82 9.70 -8.06
N THR A 20 16.17 10.79 -7.67
CA THR A 20 14.82 10.77 -7.09
C THR A 20 13.76 10.43 -8.15
N LEU A 21 13.98 10.87 -9.38
CA LEU A 21 13.13 10.55 -10.52
C LEU A 21 13.14 9.05 -10.85
N ASP A 22 14.34 8.49 -10.98
CA ASP A 22 14.52 7.07 -11.25
C ASP A 22 14.03 6.20 -10.08
N TYR A 23 14.13 6.71 -8.85
CA TYR A 23 13.57 6.05 -7.68
C TYR A 23 12.06 5.80 -7.83
N PHE A 24 11.27 6.85 -8.01
CA PHE A 24 9.80 6.72 -8.02
C PHE A 24 9.23 6.12 -9.31
N ARG A 25 10.01 6.06 -10.39
CA ARG A 25 9.62 5.38 -11.64
C ARG A 25 9.29 3.89 -11.43
N ASN A 26 9.97 3.26 -10.48
CA ASN A 26 9.78 1.85 -10.14
C ASN A 26 8.78 1.62 -8.99
N SER A 27 8.18 2.69 -8.49
CA SER A 27 7.16 2.63 -7.44
C SER A 27 5.76 2.42 -8.01
N VAL A 28 4.84 1.97 -7.15
CA VAL A 28 3.41 1.78 -7.46
C VAL A 28 2.58 2.63 -6.51
N GLY A 29 1.77 3.51 -7.05
CA GLY A 29 0.81 4.30 -6.29
C GLY A 29 -0.44 3.46 -6.00
N PHE A 30 -0.94 3.55 -4.77
CA PHE A 30 -2.14 2.85 -4.34
C PHE A 30 -3.03 3.79 -3.53
N SER A 31 -4.27 3.95 -3.93
CA SER A 31 -5.27 4.75 -3.21
C SER A 31 -6.51 3.93 -3.00
N PHE A 32 -7.13 4.04 -1.83
CA PHE A 32 -8.39 3.37 -1.53
C PHE A 32 -9.17 4.16 -0.49
N ARG A 33 -10.48 3.95 -0.49
CA ARG A 33 -11.38 4.37 0.58
C ARG A 33 -11.57 3.23 1.57
N LEU A 34 -11.53 3.53 2.87
CA LEU A 34 -11.79 2.55 3.91
C LEU A 34 -13.17 2.74 4.53
N SER A 35 -13.90 1.64 4.72
CA SER A 35 -15.23 1.61 5.32
C SER A 35 -15.34 0.50 6.40
N PRO A 36 -15.63 0.80 7.67
CA PRO A 36 -15.89 2.14 8.22
C PRO A 36 -14.61 2.99 8.31
N VAL A 37 -14.77 4.25 8.72
CA VAL A 37 -13.65 5.15 8.98
C VAL A 37 -12.85 4.62 10.19
N PRO A 38 -11.51 4.53 10.12
CA PRO A 38 -10.66 4.21 11.26
C PRO A 38 -10.92 5.15 12.43
N THR A 39 -10.87 4.62 13.64
CA THR A 39 -11.19 5.38 14.86
C THR A 39 -9.98 5.63 15.76
N SER A 40 -8.89 4.90 15.55
CA SER A 40 -7.64 5.05 16.31
C SER A 40 -6.41 5.08 15.40
N PRO A 41 -5.27 5.60 15.89
CA PRO A 41 -3.97 5.42 15.23
C PRO A 41 -3.60 3.94 15.09
N ASP A 42 -3.89 3.09 16.07
CA ASP A 42 -3.59 1.65 16.03
C ASP A 42 -4.28 0.95 14.85
N ASP A 43 -5.49 1.38 14.46
CA ASP A 43 -6.14 0.89 13.24
C ASP A 43 -5.28 1.15 12.00
N LEU A 44 -4.69 2.35 11.91
CA LEU A 44 -3.86 2.77 10.79
C LEU A 44 -2.50 2.06 10.79
N ASP A 45 -1.89 1.90 11.95
CA ASP A 45 -0.63 1.17 12.10
C ASP A 45 -0.80 -0.31 11.71
N TYR A 46 -1.91 -0.91 12.14
CA TYR A 46 -2.25 -2.28 11.75
C TYR A 46 -2.45 -2.42 10.23
N ILE A 47 -3.20 -1.50 9.60
CA ILE A 47 -3.39 -1.49 8.14
C ILE A 47 -2.06 -1.25 7.41
N HIS A 48 -1.24 -0.32 7.90
CA HIS A 48 0.08 -0.03 7.36
C HIS A 48 0.95 -1.29 7.37
N ASN A 49 1.07 -1.95 8.52
CA ASN A 49 1.90 -3.14 8.68
C ASN A 49 1.42 -4.30 7.79
N ALA A 50 0.10 -4.55 7.75
CA ALA A 50 -0.48 -5.56 6.87
C ALA A 50 -0.14 -5.30 5.39
N LEU A 51 -0.23 -4.05 4.93
CA LEU A 51 0.09 -3.68 3.55
C LEU A 51 1.60 -3.65 3.29
N ASN A 52 2.43 -3.30 4.28
CA ASN A 52 3.89 -3.28 4.15
C ASN A 52 4.47 -4.67 3.89
N ASN A 53 3.77 -5.73 4.32
CA ASN A 53 4.14 -7.12 4.01
C ASN A 53 4.05 -7.44 2.51
N LEU A 54 3.32 -6.64 1.72
CA LEU A 54 3.25 -6.83 0.26
C LEU A 54 4.45 -6.27 -0.48
N ALA A 55 4.92 -5.12 -0.02
CA ALA A 55 6.08 -4.40 -0.52
C ALA A 55 6.37 -3.23 0.43
N PRO A 56 7.62 -2.74 0.51
CA PRO A 56 7.93 -1.56 1.31
C PRO A 56 7.10 -0.34 0.92
N ILE A 57 6.63 0.40 1.93
CA ILE A 57 5.83 1.62 1.76
C ILE A 57 6.70 2.86 2.01
N ASP A 58 6.84 3.71 1.00
CA ASP A 58 7.55 4.99 1.13
C ASP A 58 6.68 6.11 1.69
N VAL A 59 5.42 6.11 1.31
CA VAL A 59 4.47 7.15 1.69
C VAL A 59 3.20 6.47 2.17
N PHE A 60 2.71 6.89 3.33
CA PHE A 60 1.41 6.53 3.84
C PHE A 60 0.69 7.81 4.27
N LYS A 61 -0.35 8.19 3.55
CA LYS A 61 -1.08 9.44 3.77
C LYS A 61 -2.57 9.22 3.82
N THR A 62 -3.19 9.73 4.86
CA THR A 62 -4.64 9.69 5.04
C THR A 62 -5.29 11.00 4.63
N LEU A 63 -6.55 10.94 4.17
CA LEU A 63 -7.35 12.09 3.80
C LEU A 63 -8.82 11.81 4.13
N TYR A 64 -9.43 12.65 4.95
CA TYR A 64 -10.86 12.58 5.22
C TYR A 64 -11.61 13.67 4.44
N ARG A 65 -12.63 13.27 3.67
CA ARG A 65 -13.57 14.17 2.99
C ARG A 65 -14.97 13.85 3.50
N LYS A 66 -15.66 14.81 4.13
CA LYS A 66 -16.99 14.61 4.75
C LYS A 66 -18.01 13.94 3.80
N GLU A 67 -17.97 14.27 2.51
CA GLU A 67 -18.90 13.76 1.51
C GLU A 67 -18.44 12.46 0.83
N ALA A 68 -17.14 12.16 0.84
CA ALA A 68 -16.57 11.06 0.08
C ALA A 68 -16.01 9.92 0.95
N GLY A 69 -15.73 10.16 2.23
CA GLY A 69 -15.23 9.19 3.21
C GLY A 69 -13.74 9.37 3.56
N PHE A 70 -13.16 8.31 4.12
CA PHE A 70 -11.77 8.26 4.55
C PHE A 70 -10.92 7.52 3.52
N PHE A 71 -9.91 8.21 2.99
CA PHE A 71 -9.00 7.69 1.97
C PHE A 71 -7.61 7.50 2.55
N VAL A 72 -6.95 6.45 2.07
CA VAL A 72 -5.54 6.17 2.31
C VAL A 72 -4.84 6.17 0.96
N ASN A 73 -3.69 6.83 0.90
CA ASN A 73 -2.87 6.96 -0.30
C ASN A 73 -1.46 6.51 0.05
N MET A 74 -0.92 5.63 -0.78
CA MET A 74 0.32 4.93 -0.51
C MET A 74 1.22 4.89 -1.74
N ILE A 75 2.53 4.91 -1.50
CA ILE A 75 3.53 4.59 -2.52
C ILE A 75 4.26 3.35 -2.07
N PHE A 76 4.15 2.29 -2.86
CA PHE A 76 4.94 1.08 -2.69
C PHE A 76 6.22 1.17 -3.51
N SER A 77 7.31 0.60 -2.98
CA SER A 77 8.56 0.37 -3.69
C SER A 77 8.84 -1.13 -3.82
N PRO A 78 8.10 -1.84 -4.71
CA PRO A 78 8.15 -3.30 -4.83
C PRO A 78 9.48 -3.87 -5.34
N CYS A 79 10.37 -3.00 -5.80
CA CYS A 79 11.65 -3.36 -6.39
C CYS A 79 12.81 -3.06 -5.44
N ARG A 80 12.55 -2.80 -4.16
CA ARG A 80 13.59 -2.49 -3.19
C ARG A 80 13.23 -3.12 -1.86
N ASP A 81 14.24 -3.42 -1.07
CA ASP A 81 14.07 -3.94 0.28
C ASP A 81 13.91 -2.80 1.31
N GLU A 82 14.28 -1.57 0.92
CA GLU A 82 14.30 -0.39 1.79
C GLU A 82 13.55 0.80 1.18
N THR A 83 12.99 1.64 2.05
CA THR A 83 12.28 2.87 1.68
C THR A 83 13.25 3.99 1.32
N TRP A 84 12.77 5.00 0.60
CA TRP A 84 13.50 6.21 0.23
C TRP A 84 14.08 6.90 1.46
N TYR A 85 13.33 6.96 2.56
CA TYR A 85 13.80 7.54 3.81
C TYR A 85 14.90 6.70 4.47
N GLY A 86 14.81 5.37 4.38
CA GLY A 86 15.88 4.47 4.78
C GLY A 86 17.18 4.75 4.02
N LEU A 87 17.10 4.88 2.70
CA LEU A 87 18.25 5.22 1.85
C LEU A 87 18.86 6.57 2.22
N LEU A 88 18.03 7.59 2.47
CA LEU A 88 18.52 8.92 2.88
C LEU A 88 19.21 8.88 4.24
N SER A 89 18.71 8.08 5.19
CA SER A 89 19.29 7.99 6.53
C SER A 89 20.71 7.41 6.52
N LYS A 90 21.00 6.47 5.62
CA LYS A 90 22.33 5.86 5.44
C LYS A 90 23.33 6.74 4.70
N HIS A 91 22.84 7.73 3.95
CA HIS A 91 23.66 8.69 3.22
C HIS A 91 23.78 10.04 3.94
N SER A 92 23.20 10.16 5.14
CA SER A 92 23.54 11.25 6.04
C SER A 92 24.98 11.02 6.52
N PRO A 93 25.87 12.03 6.49
CA PRO A 93 27.19 11.89 7.11
C PRO A 93 26.97 11.67 8.61
N ASP A 94 27.21 10.45 9.09
CA ASP A 94 27.05 10.14 10.51
C ASP A 94 28.04 10.96 11.36
N PRO A 95 27.60 11.51 12.52
CA PRO A 95 28.52 11.73 13.61
C PRO A 95 29.03 10.36 14.09
N LEU A 96 30.34 10.19 14.12
CA LEU A 96 31.06 8.98 14.53
C LEU A 96 30.50 8.32 15.81
N GLN A 97 30.63 6.97 15.85
CA GLN A 97 30.71 6.03 17.00
C GLN A 97 29.49 5.11 17.20
N TYR A 98 29.59 3.82 17.55
CA TYR A 98 30.69 2.93 17.97
C TYR A 98 30.26 1.49 17.59
N GLU A 99 31.17 0.64 17.08
CA GLU A 99 30.87 -0.78 16.87
C GLU A 99 30.77 -1.53 18.21
N SER A 100 29.76 -2.39 18.34
CA SER A 100 29.79 -3.52 19.26
C SER A 100 29.28 -4.76 18.53
N ASP A 101 30.22 -5.66 18.24
CA ASP A 101 29.98 -7.00 17.72
C ASP A 101 29.07 -7.80 18.66
N THR A 102 27.98 -8.35 18.11
CA THR A 102 27.42 -9.63 18.55
C THR A 102 26.62 -10.28 17.42
N SER A 103 27.18 -11.39 16.92
CA SER A 103 26.54 -12.63 16.43
C SER A 103 25.11 -12.62 15.89
N GLY A 104 24.94 -13.23 14.71
CA GLY A 104 23.73 -14.00 14.37
C GLY A 104 23.25 -13.83 12.94
N GLU A 105 23.45 -14.88 12.14
CA GLU A 105 22.81 -15.20 10.85
C GLU A 105 22.81 -14.10 9.77
N SER A 106 23.50 -14.38 8.66
CA SER A 106 23.46 -13.54 7.46
C SER A 106 21.99 -13.36 7.01
N PRO A 107 21.47 -12.13 7.00
CA PRO A 107 20.26 -11.83 6.25
C PRO A 107 20.54 -12.17 4.78
N GLU A 108 19.55 -12.68 4.06
CA GLU A 108 19.63 -12.76 2.60
C GLU A 108 20.13 -11.40 2.09
N THR A 109 21.27 -11.39 1.40
CA THR A 109 21.88 -10.16 0.89
C THR A 109 20.82 -9.37 0.13
N PRO A 110 20.53 -8.11 0.51
CA PRO A 110 19.52 -7.31 -0.17
C PRO A 110 19.86 -7.26 -1.64
N THR A 111 18.88 -7.54 -2.50
CA THR A 111 19.13 -7.59 -3.94
C THR A 111 19.31 -6.16 -4.43
N ILE A 112 20.55 -5.67 -4.45
CA ILE A 112 20.90 -4.37 -5.01
C ILE A 112 20.63 -4.43 -6.52
N ILE A 113 19.43 -4.03 -6.94
CA ILE A 113 19.00 -4.01 -8.35
C ILE A 113 20.00 -3.27 -9.23
N ASP A 114 20.68 -2.26 -8.68
CA ASP A 114 21.65 -1.44 -9.39
C ASP A 114 22.90 -2.23 -9.84
N SER A 115 23.08 -3.48 -9.37
CA SER A 115 24.16 -4.39 -9.79
C SER A 115 23.76 -5.36 -10.91
N LEU A 116 22.49 -5.38 -11.31
CA LEU A 116 21.99 -6.27 -12.36
C LEU A 116 22.22 -5.68 -13.76
N ALA A 117 22.46 -6.55 -14.76
CA ALA A 117 22.48 -6.13 -16.15
C ALA A 117 21.15 -5.44 -16.53
N PRO A 118 21.15 -4.36 -17.35
CA PRO A 118 19.95 -3.53 -17.57
C PRO A 118 18.70 -4.30 -18.03
N GLU A 119 18.88 -5.32 -18.87
CA GLU A 119 17.78 -6.17 -19.36
C GLU A 119 17.17 -7.05 -18.26
N VAL A 120 18.03 -7.59 -17.37
CA VAL A 120 17.61 -8.40 -16.21
C VAL A 120 16.90 -7.52 -15.19
N ALA A 121 17.46 -6.34 -14.91
CA ALA A 121 16.85 -5.34 -14.02
C ALA A 121 15.46 -4.93 -14.51
N THR A 122 15.30 -4.70 -15.81
CA THR A 122 14.01 -4.32 -16.42
C THR A 122 12.97 -5.43 -16.28
N LYS A 123 13.34 -6.68 -16.60
CA LYS A 123 12.43 -7.82 -16.50
C LYS A 123 12.03 -8.09 -15.04
N TYR A 124 12.98 -8.01 -14.12
CA TYR A 124 12.74 -8.16 -12.69
C TYR A 124 11.77 -7.10 -12.16
N THR A 125 12.06 -5.82 -12.44
CA THR A 125 11.24 -4.67 -12.04
C THR A 125 9.81 -4.82 -12.54
N LYS A 126 9.64 -5.16 -13.82
CA LYS A 126 8.33 -5.38 -14.42
C LYS A 126 7.57 -6.49 -13.71
N SER A 127 8.21 -7.64 -13.48
CA SER A 127 7.57 -8.79 -12.81
C SER A 127 7.14 -8.47 -11.38
N LYS A 128 7.97 -7.78 -10.59
CA LYS A 128 7.64 -7.39 -9.21
C LYS A 128 6.47 -6.41 -9.16
N LYS A 129 6.45 -5.42 -10.05
CA LYS A 129 5.33 -4.47 -10.16
C LYS A 129 4.03 -5.16 -10.56
N GLU A 130 4.07 -6.03 -11.58
CA GLU A 130 2.89 -6.78 -12.04
C GLU A 130 2.33 -7.68 -10.93
N LEU A 131 3.20 -8.35 -10.16
CA LEU A 131 2.79 -9.17 -9.02
C LEU A 131 2.10 -8.33 -7.93
N LEU A 132 2.72 -7.21 -7.53
CA LEU A 132 2.12 -6.32 -6.54
C LEU A 132 0.76 -5.79 -7.02
N ILE A 133 0.67 -5.30 -8.26
CA ILE A 133 -0.57 -4.76 -8.83
C ILE A 133 -1.66 -5.84 -8.85
N ALA A 134 -1.33 -7.06 -9.26
CA ALA A 134 -2.28 -8.17 -9.29
C ALA A 134 -2.79 -8.55 -7.89
N ASN A 135 -1.98 -8.37 -6.85
CA ASN A 135 -2.39 -8.59 -5.46
C ASN A 135 -3.24 -7.43 -4.93
N LEU A 136 -2.80 -6.19 -5.12
CA LEU A 136 -3.51 -4.97 -4.70
C LEU A 136 -4.91 -4.91 -5.32
N ASP A 137 -5.03 -5.25 -6.60
CA ASP A 137 -6.32 -5.24 -7.28
C ASP A 137 -7.29 -6.27 -6.69
N LYS A 138 -6.83 -7.33 -6.01
CA LYS A 138 -7.71 -8.35 -5.42
C LYS A 138 -8.14 -8.07 -3.99
N ILE A 139 -7.58 -7.06 -3.32
CA ILE A 139 -7.86 -6.77 -1.91
C ILE A 139 -9.32 -6.40 -1.70
N ILE A 140 -9.96 -6.98 -0.68
CA ILE A 140 -11.36 -6.75 -0.33
C ILE A 140 -11.51 -6.19 1.08
N ALA A 141 -10.88 -6.83 2.06
CA ALA A 141 -11.12 -6.52 3.46
C ALA A 141 -9.90 -6.83 4.33
N ILE A 142 -9.94 -6.33 5.55
CA ILE A 142 -9.01 -6.65 6.63
C ILE A 142 -9.78 -6.63 7.95
N PRO A 143 -9.51 -7.53 8.92
CA PRO A 143 -10.09 -7.43 10.25
C PRO A 143 -9.85 -6.06 10.86
N ARG A 144 -10.77 -5.58 11.70
CA ARG A 144 -10.53 -4.36 12.47
C ARG A 144 -9.59 -4.69 13.62
N TYR A 145 -8.58 -3.85 13.84
CA TYR A 145 -7.65 -4.03 14.96
C TYR A 145 -8.41 -4.14 16.29
N GLU A 146 -9.40 -3.27 16.49
CA GLU A 146 -10.29 -3.29 17.66
C GLU A 146 -11.03 -4.62 17.90
N TYR A 147 -11.29 -5.39 16.85
CA TYR A 147 -11.97 -6.69 16.96
C TYR A 147 -10.99 -7.82 17.33
N ILE A 148 -9.76 -7.75 16.84
CA ILE A 148 -8.74 -8.79 17.04
C ILE A 148 -7.80 -8.50 18.22
N LYS A 149 -7.78 -7.27 18.74
CA LYS A 149 -6.86 -6.89 19.81
C LYS A 149 -7.07 -7.79 21.04
N GLY A 150 -5.97 -8.33 21.57
CA GLY A 150 -5.99 -9.26 22.70
C GLY A 150 -6.42 -10.69 22.34
N ASN A 151 -6.78 -10.99 21.10
CA ASN A 151 -7.03 -12.36 20.65
C ASN A 151 -5.71 -13.07 20.34
N LYS A 152 -5.18 -13.80 21.33
CA LYS A 152 -3.92 -14.55 21.20
C LYS A 152 -4.01 -15.66 20.16
N GLU A 153 -5.15 -16.33 20.03
CA GLU A 153 -5.31 -17.43 19.08
C GLU A 153 -5.25 -16.93 17.64
N PHE A 154 -5.80 -15.76 17.35
CA PHE A 154 -5.66 -15.11 16.05
C PHE A 154 -4.21 -14.70 15.80
N ALA A 155 -3.56 -14.07 16.78
CA ALA A 155 -2.16 -13.63 16.65
C ALA A 155 -1.17 -14.80 16.44
N GLU A 156 -1.50 -15.99 16.93
CA GLU A 156 -0.71 -17.23 16.79
C GLU A 156 -1.18 -18.10 15.61
N ASP A 157 -1.99 -17.57 14.69
CA ASP A 157 -2.54 -18.29 13.52
C ASP A 157 -3.34 -19.57 13.85
N LYS A 158 -3.87 -19.68 15.06
CA LYS A 158 -4.70 -20.83 15.48
C LYS A 158 -6.16 -20.69 15.06
N VAL A 159 -6.58 -19.47 14.73
CA VAL A 159 -7.95 -19.16 14.31
C VAL A 159 -7.92 -18.33 13.03
N GLU A 160 -8.73 -18.76 12.08
CA GLU A 160 -8.96 -18.06 10.82
C GLU A 160 -10.27 -17.28 10.87
N LEU A 161 -10.26 -16.02 10.41
CA LEU A 161 -11.45 -15.18 10.34
C LEU A 161 -12.01 -15.15 8.93
N GLN A 162 -13.27 -15.60 8.81
CA GLN A 162 -14.01 -15.54 7.56
C GLN A 162 -14.67 -14.18 7.36
N PHE A 163 -14.48 -13.58 6.18
CA PHE A 163 -15.21 -12.38 5.77
C PHE A 163 -16.66 -12.70 5.37
N LYS A 164 -17.52 -12.84 6.38
CA LYS A 164 -18.96 -13.06 6.16
C LYS A 164 -19.61 -11.80 5.61
N HIS A 165 -20.29 -11.95 4.48
CA HIS A 165 -20.91 -10.85 3.76
C HIS A 165 -22.22 -11.31 3.10
N GLY A 166 -23.09 -10.33 2.84
CA GLY A 166 -24.20 -10.43 1.92
C GLY A 166 -23.91 -9.64 0.65
N LEU A 167 -24.73 -9.89 -0.37
CA LEU A 167 -24.71 -9.16 -1.63
C LEU A 167 -25.98 -8.32 -1.76
N GLY A 168 -25.85 -7.13 -2.31
CA GLY A 168 -26.99 -6.30 -2.70
C GLY A 168 -27.69 -6.84 -3.95
N SER A 169 -26.97 -7.56 -4.82
CA SER A 169 -27.45 -8.08 -6.09
C SER A 169 -27.14 -9.58 -6.25
N PRO A 170 -28.03 -10.37 -6.87
CA PRO A 170 -27.75 -11.78 -7.17
C PRO A 170 -26.65 -11.97 -8.23
N THR A 171 -26.27 -10.93 -8.98
CA THR A 171 -25.35 -11.02 -10.14
C THR A 171 -24.00 -11.67 -9.85
N PHE A 172 -23.51 -11.56 -8.61
CA PHE A 172 -22.19 -12.04 -8.21
C PHE A 172 -22.20 -13.35 -7.43
N LYS A 173 -23.39 -13.87 -7.10
CA LYS A 173 -23.55 -15.02 -6.21
C LYS A 173 -22.85 -16.27 -6.77
N GLY A 174 -21.94 -16.86 -5.98
CA GLY A 174 -21.25 -18.10 -6.34
C GLY A 174 -20.14 -17.96 -7.39
N ARG A 175 -19.79 -16.73 -7.79
CA ARG A 175 -18.80 -16.47 -8.85
C ARG A 175 -17.39 -16.16 -8.32
N TYR A 176 -17.25 -16.03 -7.01
CA TYR A 176 -16.00 -15.67 -6.35
C TYR A 176 -15.86 -16.38 -4.99
N SER A 177 -14.63 -16.40 -4.50
CA SER A 177 -14.27 -16.83 -3.15
C SER A 177 -13.37 -15.77 -2.50
N PHE A 178 -13.37 -15.75 -1.17
CA PHE A 178 -12.47 -14.94 -0.37
C PHE A 178 -11.51 -15.83 0.40
N THR A 179 -10.28 -15.36 0.57
CA THR A 179 -9.38 -15.96 1.56
C THR A 179 -9.88 -15.70 2.97
N TYR A 180 -9.37 -16.49 3.90
CA TYR A 180 -9.51 -16.22 5.32
C TYR A 180 -8.40 -15.27 5.78
N ALA A 181 -8.67 -14.50 6.82
CA ALA A 181 -7.64 -13.70 7.48
C ALA A 181 -7.02 -14.50 8.64
N THR A 182 -5.70 -14.47 8.75
CA THR A 182 -4.94 -14.98 9.91
C THR A 182 -4.14 -13.85 10.55
N GLY A 183 -3.45 -14.13 11.65
CA GLY A 183 -2.57 -13.16 12.32
C GLY A 183 -1.41 -12.75 11.42
N SER A 184 -0.80 -13.70 10.70
CA SER A 184 0.30 -13.45 9.76
C SER A 184 -0.17 -12.91 8.40
N GLU A 185 -1.34 -13.32 7.91
CA GLU A 185 -1.93 -12.90 6.65
C GLU A 185 -3.33 -12.28 6.86
N PRO A 186 -3.42 -11.03 7.35
CA PRO A 186 -4.70 -10.43 7.71
C PRO A 186 -5.51 -9.90 6.52
N ILE A 187 -4.91 -9.77 5.34
CA ILE A 187 -5.58 -9.21 4.16
C ILE A 187 -6.44 -10.28 3.48
N ILE A 188 -7.68 -9.94 3.20
CA ILE A 188 -8.63 -10.79 2.48
C ILE A 188 -8.65 -10.43 1.00
N TYR A 189 -8.41 -11.43 0.15
CA TYR A 189 -8.36 -11.31 -1.30
C TYR A 189 -9.55 -11.97 -1.97
N CYS A 190 -9.97 -11.43 -3.11
CA CYS A 190 -10.96 -12.02 -4.00
C CYS A 190 -10.31 -12.89 -5.07
N TYR A 191 -10.81 -14.10 -5.22
CA TYR A 191 -10.50 -15.00 -6.34
C TYR A 191 -11.79 -15.37 -7.07
N PHE A 192 -11.67 -15.64 -8.36
CA PHE A 192 -12.79 -16.07 -9.20
C PHE A 192 -12.77 -17.58 -9.36
N GLY A 193 -13.95 -18.17 -9.47
CA GLY A 193 -14.09 -19.61 -9.69
C GLY A 193 -13.42 -20.07 -11.00
N PRO A 194 -13.00 -21.34 -11.09
CA PRO A 194 -12.40 -21.89 -12.30
C PRO A 194 -13.39 -21.80 -13.48
N GLY A 195 -12.96 -21.17 -14.59
CA GLY A 195 -13.77 -21.01 -15.81
C GLY A 195 -14.67 -19.78 -15.84
N GLU A 196 -14.81 -19.04 -14.74
CA GLU A 196 -15.49 -17.75 -14.74
C GLU A 196 -14.59 -16.69 -15.37
N LYS A 197 -15.16 -15.86 -16.26
CA LYS A 197 -14.48 -14.64 -16.67
C LYS A 197 -14.28 -13.77 -15.42
N PRO A 198 -13.07 -13.23 -15.18
CA PRO A 198 -12.86 -12.26 -14.12
C PRO A 198 -13.95 -11.21 -14.19
N ILE A 199 -14.51 -10.81 -13.05
CA ILE A 199 -15.42 -9.66 -13.04
C ILE A 199 -14.58 -8.47 -13.52
N GLU A 200 -14.83 -8.01 -14.76
CA GLU A 200 -14.10 -6.90 -15.39
C GLU A 200 -14.10 -5.64 -14.51
N ASN A 201 -15.06 -5.55 -13.59
CA ASN A 201 -15.18 -4.47 -12.63
C ASN A 201 -15.32 -4.99 -11.19
N LEU A 202 -14.22 -5.39 -10.56
CA LEU A 202 -14.20 -5.78 -9.15
C LEU A 202 -14.64 -4.62 -8.22
N GLN A 203 -14.59 -3.36 -8.67
CA GLN A 203 -15.20 -2.23 -7.94
C GLN A 203 -16.73 -2.36 -7.84
N SER A 204 -17.38 -2.95 -8.83
CA SER A 204 -18.82 -3.23 -8.76
C SER A 204 -19.12 -4.29 -7.70
N LEU A 205 -18.29 -5.34 -7.58
CA LEU A 205 -18.42 -6.31 -6.50
C LEU A 205 -18.21 -5.65 -5.13
N ARG A 206 -17.15 -4.87 -4.95
CA ARG A 206 -16.88 -4.16 -3.68
C ARG A 206 -18.05 -3.28 -3.22
N ARG A 207 -18.69 -2.59 -4.17
CA ARG A 207 -19.88 -1.77 -3.90
C ARG A 207 -21.08 -2.60 -3.47
N ASP A 208 -21.23 -3.80 -4.02
CA ASP A 208 -22.36 -4.69 -3.73
C ASP A 208 -22.22 -5.48 -2.42
N ILE A 209 -20.98 -5.70 -1.97
CA ILE A 209 -20.67 -6.35 -0.68
C ILE A 209 -21.21 -5.54 0.49
N ARG A 210 -22.04 -6.20 1.31
CA ARG A 210 -22.49 -5.75 2.64
C ARG A 210 -21.90 -6.66 3.69
N HIS A 211 -21.21 -6.12 4.68
CA HIS A 211 -20.50 -6.93 5.68
C HIS A 211 -20.70 -6.40 7.10
N ASN A 212 -20.20 -7.14 8.08
CA ASN A 212 -20.20 -6.69 9.46
C ASN A 212 -19.07 -5.66 9.70
N PHE A 213 -19.45 -4.38 9.77
CA PHE A 213 -18.52 -3.27 10.03
C PHE A 213 -17.91 -3.26 11.44
N THR A 214 -18.41 -4.07 12.38
CA THR A 214 -17.74 -4.21 13.69
C THR A 214 -16.49 -5.10 13.58
N MET A 215 -16.48 -6.05 12.65
CA MET A 215 -15.42 -7.04 12.52
C MET A 215 -14.37 -6.69 11.47
N PHE A 216 -14.76 -6.06 10.37
CA PHE A 216 -13.87 -5.83 9.23
C PHE A 216 -13.95 -4.41 8.67
N TYR A 217 -12.80 -3.90 8.26
CA TYR A 217 -12.70 -2.83 7.28
C TYR A 217 -12.84 -3.41 5.87
N LYS A 218 -13.56 -2.70 5.00
CA LYS A 218 -13.63 -2.97 3.57
C LYS A 218 -12.82 -1.94 2.81
N PHE A 219 -12.02 -2.40 1.86
CA PHE A 219 -11.32 -1.58 0.88
C PHE A 219 -12.28 -1.29 -0.27
N ASP A 220 -12.68 -0.03 -0.41
CA ASP A 220 -13.56 0.49 -1.44
C ASP A 220 -12.78 1.42 -2.38
N GLN A 221 -13.27 1.62 -3.61
CA GLN A 221 -12.77 2.65 -4.54
C GLN A 221 -11.24 2.62 -4.74
N LEU A 222 -10.69 1.42 -4.96
CA LEU A 222 -9.26 1.26 -5.18
C LEU A 222 -8.84 1.91 -6.51
N THR A 223 -7.76 2.66 -6.47
CA THR A 223 -7.06 3.22 -7.64
C THR A 223 -5.60 2.79 -7.55
N ILE A 224 -5.09 2.15 -8.61
CA ILE A 224 -3.70 1.73 -8.71
C ILE A 224 -3.05 2.56 -9.82
N THR A 225 -1.88 3.13 -9.52
CA THR A 225 -1.08 3.89 -10.46
C THR A 225 0.24 3.15 -10.67
N PRO A 226 0.40 2.41 -11.79
CA PRO A 226 1.58 1.57 -12.03
C PRO A 226 2.91 2.32 -12.06
N GLU A 227 2.89 3.62 -12.34
CA GLU A 227 4.06 4.49 -12.34
C GLU A 227 3.71 5.78 -11.63
N VAL A 228 4.37 6.05 -10.51
CA VAL A 228 4.10 7.25 -9.71
C VAL A 228 4.72 8.46 -10.41
N ASP A 229 3.88 9.34 -10.94
CA ASP A 229 4.34 10.62 -11.46
C ASP A 229 4.43 11.70 -10.35
N PHE A 230 5.00 12.85 -10.70
CA PHE A 230 5.12 13.96 -9.75
C PHE A 230 3.78 14.53 -9.24
N LYS A 231 2.64 14.28 -9.89
CA LYS A 231 1.35 14.79 -9.43
C LYS A 231 0.92 14.08 -8.15
N PHE A 232 1.24 12.78 -8.05
CA PHE A 232 1.06 12.00 -6.82
C PHE A 232 1.86 12.60 -5.66
N LEU A 233 3.14 12.94 -5.88
CA LEU A 233 4.02 13.55 -4.87
C LEU A 233 3.62 14.98 -4.49
N LYS A 234 2.96 15.72 -5.39
CA LYS A 234 2.45 17.07 -5.13
C LYS A 234 1.13 17.10 -4.35
N GLY A 235 0.60 15.95 -3.94
CA GLY A 235 -0.69 15.87 -3.25
C GLY A 235 -1.90 16.17 -4.15
N HIS A 236 -1.71 16.25 -5.47
CA HIS A 236 -2.81 16.27 -6.42
C HIS A 236 -3.24 14.84 -6.71
N ILE A 237 -4.03 14.32 -5.78
CA ILE A 237 -4.93 13.21 -6.05
C ILE A 237 -5.97 13.77 -7.02
N ASN A 238 -5.78 13.56 -8.33
CA ASN A 238 -6.88 13.66 -9.28
C ASN A 238 -7.80 12.46 -9.02
N ILE A 239 -8.63 12.58 -7.99
CA ILE A 239 -9.86 11.80 -7.76
C ILE A 239 -10.95 12.82 -7.41
#